data_AF-A0A7C3K0U4-F1
#
_entry.id   AF-A0A7C3K0U4-F1
#
_cell.length_a   1.000
_cell.length_b   1.000
_cell.length_c   1.000
_cell.angle_alpha   90.00
_cell.angle_beta   90.00
_cell.angle_gamma   90.00
#
_symmetry.space_group_name_H-M   'P 1'
#
loop_
_entity.id
_entity.type
_entity.pdbx_description
1 polymer ?
#
loop_
_entity_poly.entity_id
_entity_poly.type
_entity_poly.pdbx_seq_one_letter_code
_entity_poly.pdbx_strand_id
1 'polypeptide(L)'
;MRKRCLFCGRFFVPDPRVSERQKACPREECKRARKRLSQRLWCERNPDYFKDHYSTYVKPWRQRRRIFEEGVIKDKIPPSKPHLRLILLIPGDRIGVIKDEIILRRLGSRTFVADGYG
;
A
#
# COMPACT_ATOMS: atom_id res chain seq x y z
N MET A 1 21.39 28.46 18.75
CA MET A 1 21.08 28.16 20.16
C MET A 1 20.95 26.65 20.35
N ARG A 2 21.61 26.05 21.35
CA ARG A 2 21.49 24.62 21.68
C ARG A 2 20.52 24.47 22.86
N LYS A 3 19.64 23.47 22.82
CA LYS A 3 18.66 23.18 23.87
C LYS A 3 18.91 21.81 24.47
N ARG A 4 18.56 21.63 25.74
CA ARG A 4 18.62 20.34 26.43
C ARG A 4 17.39 19.52 26.08
N CYS A 5 17.55 18.28 25.61
CA CYS A 5 16.43 17.40 25.30
C CYS A 5 15.70 16.99 26.58
N LEU A 6 14.37 17.11 26.60
CA LEU A 6 13.53 16.69 27.73
C LEU A 6 13.63 15.19 28.05
N PHE A 7 13.92 14.34 27.07
CA PHE A 7 13.89 12.88 27.24
C PHE A 7 15.27 12.28 27.52
N CYS A 8 16.28 12.60 26.72
CA CYS A 8 17.63 12.01 26.87
C CYS A 8 18.64 12.94 27.53
N GLY A 9 18.25 14.17 27.91
CA GLY A 9 19.14 15.15 28.53
C GLY A 9 20.25 15.71 27.64
N ARG A 10 20.51 15.13 26.46
CA ARG A 10 21.57 15.59 25.56
C ARG A 10 21.22 16.94 24.92
N PHE A 11 22.23 17.76 24.70
CA PHE A 11 22.07 19.00 23.94
C PHE A 11 21.85 18.72 22.46
N PHE A 12 20.99 19.52 21.83
CA PHE A 12 20.71 19.46 20.40
C PHE A 12 20.42 20.85 19.83
N VAL A 13 20.56 21.02 18.52
CA VAL A 13 20.14 22.22 17.80
C VAL A 13 18.70 22.02 17.33
N PRO A 14 17.74 22.87 17.73
CA PRO A 14 16.35 22.79 17.26
C PRO A 14 16.24 23.03 15.75
N ASP A 15 15.24 22.41 15.13
CA ASP A 15 14.84 22.70 13.74
C ASP A 15 14.35 24.15 13.65
N PRO A 16 14.87 25.00 12.75
CA PRO A 16 14.47 26.40 12.62
C PRO A 16 12.96 26.61 12.43
N ARG A 17 12.23 25.67 11.83
CA ARG A 17 10.78 25.75 11.59
C ARG A 17 9.96 25.67 12.87
N VAL A 18 10.49 24.96 13.87
CA VAL A 18 9.83 24.71 15.15
C VAL A 18 10.48 25.52 16.27
N SER A 19 11.77 25.83 16.11
CA SER A 19 12.62 26.69 16.93
C SER A 19 12.35 26.45 18.42
N GLU A 20 11.87 27.47 19.12
CA GLU A 20 11.63 27.44 20.56
C GLU A 20 10.61 26.38 21.01
N ARG A 21 9.68 25.98 20.14
CA ARG A 21 8.65 24.98 20.45
C ARG A 21 9.22 23.56 20.52
N GLN A 22 10.40 23.29 19.96
CA GLN A 22 10.99 21.95 19.99
C GLN A 22 11.63 21.66 21.35
N LYS A 23 10.97 20.80 22.13
CA LYS A 23 11.40 20.39 23.49
C LYS A 23 12.30 19.14 23.51
N ALA A 24 12.41 18.42 22.39
CA ALA A 24 13.11 17.14 22.31
C ALA A 24 13.95 17.05 21.04
N CYS A 25 15.07 16.34 21.14
CA CYS A 25 15.96 16.11 20.01
C CYS A 25 15.31 15.17 18.96
N PRO A 26 15.79 15.19 17.71
CA PRO A 26 15.19 14.43 16.61
C PRO A 26 15.52 12.92 16.62
N ARG A 27 16.23 12.42 17.65
CA ARG A 27 16.54 10.99 17.78
C ARG A 27 15.26 10.18 17.93
N GLU A 28 15.27 8.98 17.36
CA GLU A 28 14.07 8.16 17.23
C GLU A 28 13.46 7.78 18.59
N GLU A 29 14.29 7.43 19.57
CA GLU A 29 13.85 7.16 20.95
C GLU A 29 13.10 8.35 21.57
N CYS A 30 13.64 9.56 21.40
CA CYS A 30 13.06 10.80 21.93
C CYS A 30 11.79 11.19 21.15
N LYS A 31 11.73 10.94 19.85
CA LYS A 31 10.52 11.11 19.04
C LYS A 31 9.39 10.20 19.52
N ARG A 32 9.68 8.92 19.76
CA ARG A 32 8.71 7.94 20.27
C ARG A 32 8.25 8.31 21.69
N ALA A 33 9.17 8.67 22.58
CA ALA A 33 8.84 9.13 23.93
C ALA A 33 7.95 10.38 23.92
N ARG A 34 8.28 11.37 23.08
CA ARG A 34 7.46 12.58 22.87
C ARG A 34 6.06 12.25 22.34
N LYS A 35 5.95 11.37 21.35
CA LYS A 35 4.65 10.95 20.81
C LYS A 35 3.81 10.29 21.89
N ARG A 36 4.37 9.36 22.66
CA ARG A 36 3.68 8.68 23.77
C ARG A 36 3.19 9.66 24.84
N LEU A 37 4.05 10.58 25.28
CA LEU A 37 3.67 11.61 26.27
C LEU A 37 2.55 12.51 25.74
N SER A 38 2.69 12.99 24.49
CA SER A 38 1.67 13.84 23.87
C SER A 38 0.34 13.11 23.71
N GLN A 39 0.37 11.84 23.31
CA GLN A 39 -0.84 11.03 23.17
C GLN A 39 -1.51 10.83 24.53
N ARG A 40 -0.74 10.50 25.57
CA ARG A 40 -1.25 10.31 26.93
C ARG A 40 -1.94 11.57 27.45
N LEU A 41 -1.24 12.71 27.42
CA LEU A 41 -1.80 13.99 27.89
C LEU A 41 -3.05 14.39 27.09
N TRP A 42 -3.06 14.08 25.80
CA TRP A 42 -4.20 14.36 24.95
C TRP A 42 -5.39 13.46 25.29
N CYS A 43 -5.19 12.16 25.52
CA CYS A 43 -6.25 11.25 25.96
C CYS A 43 -6.79 11.62 27.35
N GLU A 44 -5.90 12.02 28.29
CA GLU A 44 -6.30 12.48 29.62
C GLU A 44 -7.16 13.76 29.53
N ARG A 45 -6.84 14.67 28.61
CA ARG A 45 -7.64 15.88 28.36
C ARG A 45 -8.93 15.62 27.58
N ASN A 46 -8.99 14.53 26.81
CA ASN A 46 -10.11 14.20 25.94
C ASN A 46 -10.59 12.75 26.18
N PRO A 47 -11.06 12.44 27.40
CA PRO A 47 -11.37 11.06 27.81
C PRO A 47 -12.46 10.43 26.93
N ASP A 48 -13.45 11.22 26.51
CA ASP A 48 -14.59 10.74 25.72
C ASP A 48 -14.34 10.80 24.20
N TYR A 49 -13.18 11.28 23.72
CA TYR A 49 -12.99 11.48 22.28
C TYR A 49 -13.12 10.20 21.47
N PHE A 50 -12.60 9.09 22.00
CA PHE A 50 -12.69 7.79 21.34
C PHE A 50 -13.93 7.00 21.75
N LYS A 51 -14.67 7.48 22.76
CA LYS A 51 -15.88 6.84 23.22
C LYS A 51 -16.87 6.84 22.08
N ASP A 52 -17.41 5.66 21.78
CA ASP A 52 -18.39 5.43 20.72
C ASP A 52 -17.94 5.77 19.29
N HIS A 53 -16.75 6.32 19.05
CA HIS A 53 -16.27 6.63 17.69
C HIS A 53 -16.24 5.39 16.79
N TYR A 54 -15.89 4.24 17.35
CA TYR A 54 -15.89 2.98 16.60
C TYR A 54 -17.30 2.52 16.22
N SER A 55 -18.25 2.55 17.16
CA SER A 55 -19.62 2.08 16.95
C SER A 55 -20.45 3.05 16.11
N THR A 56 -20.29 4.36 16.32
CA THR A 56 -21.10 5.42 15.68
C THR A 56 -20.60 5.83 14.30
N TYR A 57 -19.28 5.85 14.10
CA TYR A 57 -18.68 6.34 12.87
C TYR A 57 -18.01 5.22 12.06
N VAL A 58 -17.01 4.54 12.66
CA VAL A 58 -16.15 3.60 11.94
C VAL A 58 -16.94 2.39 11.43
N LYS A 59 -17.75 1.75 12.27
CA LYS A 59 -18.51 0.53 11.90
C LYS A 59 -19.57 0.82 10.82
N PRO A 60 -20.43 1.85 10.93
CA PRO A 60 -21.36 2.22 9.86
C PRO A 60 -20.64 2.63 8.57
N TRP A 61 -19.53 3.35 8.66
CA TRP A 61 -18.73 3.70 7.48
C TRP A 61 -18.15 2.46 6.79
N ARG A 62 -17.62 1.49 7.55
CA ARG A 62 -17.13 0.21 6.98
C ARG A 62 -18.26 -0.58 6.31
N GLN A 63 -19.44 -0.61 6.91
CA GLN A 63 -20.61 -1.29 6.33
C GLN A 63 -21.05 -0.61 5.03
N ARG A 64 -21.18 0.72 5.02
CA ARG A 64 -21.46 1.50 3.79
C ARG A 64 -20.40 1.29 2.72
N ARG A 65 -19.12 1.26 3.10
CA ARG A 65 -18.02 0.99 2.16
C ARG A 65 -18.05 -0.42 1.62
N ARG A 66 -18.34 -1.44 2.43
CA ARG A 66 -18.47 -2.82 1.95
C ARG A 66 -19.57 -2.95 0.91
N ILE A 67 -20.71 -2.30 1.14
CA ILE A 67 -21.83 -2.22 0.18
C ILE A 67 -21.38 -1.51 -1.11
N PHE A 68 -20.55 -0.46 -1.01
CA PHE A 68 -20.03 0.26 -2.16
C PHE A 68 -18.91 -0.50 -2.91
N GLU A 69 -18.14 -1.32 -2.20
CA GLU A 69 -16.99 -2.09 -2.74
C GLU A 69 -17.40 -3.46 -3.30
N GLU A 70 -18.57 -4.02 -2.93
CA GLU A 70 -19.14 -5.22 -3.56
C GLU A 70 -19.41 -5.06 -5.07
N GLY A 71 -19.28 -3.84 -5.63
CA GLY A 71 -19.30 -3.59 -7.08
C GLY A 71 -18.04 -2.95 -7.66
N VAL A 72 -16.99 -2.70 -6.86
CA VAL A 72 -15.80 -1.97 -7.32
C VAL A 72 -14.53 -2.67 -6.85
N ILE A 73 -14.11 -3.70 -7.59
CA ILE A 73 -12.74 -4.20 -7.55
C ILE A 73 -11.85 -3.05 -8.05
N LYS A 74 -11.19 -2.32 -7.14
CA LYS A 74 -10.25 -1.24 -7.49
C LYS A 74 -8.87 -1.73 -7.96
N ASP A 75 -8.66 -3.04 -8.04
CA ASP A 75 -7.36 -3.62 -8.40
C ASP A 75 -7.26 -4.07 -9.86
N LYS A 76 -8.30 -3.86 -10.68
CA LYS A 76 -8.14 -4.00 -12.13
C LYS A 76 -7.74 -2.65 -12.72
N ILE A 77 -6.45 -2.32 -12.65
CA ILE A 77 -5.86 -1.34 -13.57
C ILE A 77 -6.23 -1.86 -14.97
N PRO A 78 -7.05 -1.13 -15.76
CA PRO A 78 -7.30 -1.53 -17.13
C PRO A 78 -5.94 -1.54 -17.84
N PRO A 79 -5.59 -2.60 -18.59
CA PRO A 79 -4.32 -2.62 -19.29
C PRO A 79 -4.26 -1.40 -20.21
N SER A 80 -3.17 -0.65 -20.13
CA SER A 80 -2.99 0.61 -20.86
C SER A 80 -2.99 0.44 -22.38
N LYS A 81 -2.95 -0.80 -22.86
CA LYS A 81 -3.01 -1.18 -24.27
C LYS A 81 -4.08 -2.27 -24.45
N PRO A 82 -4.83 -2.26 -25.57
CA PRO A 82 -5.78 -3.31 -25.87
C PRO A 82 -5.05 -4.66 -25.99
N HIS A 83 -5.65 -5.72 -25.45
CA HIS A 83 -5.15 -7.08 -25.67
C HIS A 83 -5.25 -7.42 -27.16
N LEU A 84 -4.15 -7.87 -27.76
CA LEU A 84 -4.19 -8.43 -29.10
C LEU A 84 -4.57 -9.91 -28.99
N ARG A 85 -5.61 -10.33 -29.73
CA ARG A 85 -6.07 -11.72 -29.78
C ARG A 85 -5.31 -12.45 -30.89
N LEU A 86 -4.53 -13.47 -30.54
CA LEU A 86 -3.94 -14.42 -31.48
C LEU A 86 -4.86 -15.65 -31.58
N ILE A 87 -5.32 -15.98 -32.79
CA ILE A 87 -6.13 -17.18 -33.04
C ILE A 87 -5.21 -18.25 -33.61
N LEU A 88 -5.04 -19.34 -32.87
CA LEU A 88 -4.32 -20.53 -33.32
C LEU A 88 -5.35 -21.52 -33.89
N LEU A 89 -5.27 -21.81 -35.19
CA LEU A 89 -6.06 -22.87 -35.81
C LEU A 89 -5.25 -24.17 -35.70
N ILE A 90 -5.75 -25.11 -34.89
CA ILE A 90 -5.12 -26.40 -34.69
C ILE A 90 -5.98 -27.46 -35.40
N PRO A 91 -5.41 -28.27 -36.31
CA PRO A 91 -6.08 -29.43 -36.88
C PRO A 91 -6.60 -30.37 -35.78
N GLY A 92 -7.85 -30.83 -35.89
CA GLY A 92 -8.56 -31.54 -34.82
C GLY A 92 -7.89 -32.85 -34.37
N ASP A 93 -7.09 -33.47 -35.24
CA ASP A 93 -6.28 -34.66 -34.99
C ASP A 93 -5.07 -34.41 -34.07
N ARG A 94 -4.70 -33.14 -33.81
CA ARG A 94 -3.54 -32.75 -32.99
C ARG A 94 -3.88 -32.25 -31.59
N ILE A 95 -5.17 -32.25 -31.22
CA ILE A 95 -5.67 -31.73 -29.93
C ILE A 95 -5.06 -32.52 -28.74
N GLY A 96 -4.87 -33.84 -28.88
CA GLY A 96 -4.35 -34.69 -27.80
C GLY A 96 -2.84 -34.57 -27.53
N VAL A 97 -2.10 -33.82 -28.36
CA VAL A 97 -0.63 -33.68 -28.24
C VAL A 97 -0.24 -32.46 -27.40
N ILE A 98 -1.19 -31.56 -27.11
CA ILE A 98 -0.93 -30.31 -26.39
C ILE A 98 -1.14 -30.56 -24.90
N LYS A 99 -0.04 -30.76 -24.17
CA LYS A 99 -0.02 -31.05 -22.72
C LYS A 99 0.58 -29.91 -21.90
N ASP A 100 0.09 -28.70 -22.12
CA ASP A 100 0.19 -27.56 -21.18
C ASP A 100 1.28 -26.48 -21.41
N GLU A 101 2.04 -26.48 -22.50
CA GLU A 101 2.83 -25.28 -22.87
C GLU A 101 3.06 -25.15 -24.37
N ILE A 102 2.72 -23.99 -24.95
CA ILE A 102 3.08 -23.62 -26.33
C ILE A 102 4.06 -22.47 -26.22
N ILE A 103 5.32 -22.72 -26.59
CA ILE A 103 6.34 -21.67 -26.64
C ILE A 103 6.28 -21.04 -28.03
N LEU A 104 6.07 -19.73 -28.08
CA LEU A 104 6.04 -18.98 -29.34
C LEU A 104 7.37 -18.27 -29.55
N ARG A 105 8.15 -18.79 -30.50
CA ARG A 105 9.39 -18.14 -30.93
C ARG A 105 9.15 -17.31 -32.18
N ARG A 106 9.51 -16.03 -32.12
CA ARG A 106 9.42 -15.14 -33.29
C ARG A 106 10.49 -15.53 -34.32
N LEU A 107 10.05 -15.89 -35.53
CA LEU A 107 10.94 -16.28 -36.64
C LEU A 107 11.03 -15.17 -37.71
N GLY A 108 10.04 -14.29 -37.79
CA GLY A 108 10.02 -13.17 -38.72
C GLY A 108 9.20 -11.98 -38.22
N SER A 109 8.95 -11.00 -39.09
CA SER A 109 8.25 -9.77 -38.72
C SER A 109 6.84 -10.05 -38.16
N ARG A 110 6.15 -11.05 -38.73
CA ARG A 110 4.79 -11.51 -38.37
C ARG A 110 4.65 -13.04 -38.25
N THR A 111 5.77 -13.76 -38.29
CA THR A 111 5.77 -15.24 -38.29
C THR A 111 6.31 -15.74 -36.96
N PHE A 112 5.55 -16.61 -36.31
CA PHE A 112 5.92 -17.26 -35.07
C PHE A 112 5.90 -18.77 -35.28
N VAL A 113 6.88 -19.46 -34.72
CA VAL A 113 6.88 -20.91 -34.62
C VAL A 113 6.34 -21.28 -33.25
N ALA A 114 5.41 -22.22 -33.23
CA ALA A 114 4.95 -22.89 -32.03
C ALA A 114 5.72 -24.20 -31.92
N ASP A 115 6.66 -24.29 -30.98
CA ASP A 115 7.29 -25.54 -30.57
C ASP A 115 6.67 -26.02 -29.25
N GLY A 116 6.53 -27.34 -29.15
CA GLY A 116 6.25 -28.03 -27.89
C GLY A 116 7.51 -28.80 -27.47
N TYR A 117 7.71 -29.00 -26.17
CA TYR A 117 8.76 -29.91 -25.72
C TYR A 117 8.47 -31.34 -26.21
N GLY A 118 9.49 -31.99 -26.76
CA GLY A 118 9.56 -33.45 -26.92
C GLY A 118 10.13 -34.08 -25.65
#